data_AF-W9DS76-F1
#
_entry.id   AF-W9DS76-F1
#
_cell.length_a   1.000
_cell.length_b   1.000
_cell.length_c   1.000
_cell.angle_alpha   90.00
_cell.angle_beta   90.00
_cell.angle_gamma   90.00
#
_symmetry.space_group_name_H-M   'P 1'
#
loop_
_entity.id
_entity.type
_entity.pdbx_description
1 polymer ?
#
loop_
_entity_poly.entity_id
_entity_poly.type
_entity_poly.pdbx_seq_one_letter_code
_entity_poly.pdbx_strand_id
1 'polypeptide(L)' 'MDEWFRVLAASVWRYLDGTVSGDPGKAPTIADARTLSAAWRALLRLHDAEGGECARCQRGHAGSCTVWQVAIGYFVRRPP' A
#
# COMPACT_ATOMS: atom_id res chain seq x y z
N MET A 1 8.85 15.68 -14.29
CA MET A 1 8.47 14.37 -13.71
C MET A 1 7.39 14.52 -12.64
N ASP A 2 7.37 15.65 -11.92
CA ASP A 2 6.55 15.82 -10.71
C ASP A 2 5.04 16.08 -10.94
N GLU A 3 4.66 16.71 -12.05
CA GLU A 3 3.24 17.00 -12.34
C GLU A 3 2.45 15.72 -12.64
N TRP A 4 3.00 14.86 -13.51
CA TRP A 4 2.43 13.54 -13.80
C TRP A 4 2.35 12.67 -12.56
N PHE A 5 3.37 12.71 -11.70
CA PHE A 5 3.35 11.97 -10.44
C PHE A 5 2.19 12.43 -9.53
N ARG A 6 1.95 13.74 -9.41
CA ARG A 6 0.83 14.28 -8.62
C ARG A 6 -0.52 13.82 -9.16
N VAL A 7 -0.71 13.83 -10.48
CA VAL A 7 -1.96 13.37 -11.12
C VAL A 7 -2.20 11.89 -10.87
N LEU A 8 -1.16 11.06 -11.01
CA LEU A 8 -1.24 9.63 -10.73
C LEU A 8 -1.52 9.35 -9.25
N ALA A 9 -0.83 10.05 -8.35
CA ALA A 9 -1.06 9.92 -6.91
C ALA A 9 -2.50 10.29 -6.53
N ALA A 10 -3.03 11.40 -7.06
CA ALA A 10 -4.42 11.81 -6.82
C ALA A 10 -5.42 10.77 -7.33
N SER A 11 -5.13 10.12 -8.46
CA SER A 11 -5.97 9.05 -9.02
C SER A 11 -5.98 7.81 -8.12
N VAL A 12 -4.83 7.43 -7.57
CA VAL A 12 -4.73 6.32 -6.60
C VAL A 12 -5.50 6.65 -5.33
N TRP A 13 -5.34 7.86 -4.78
CA TRP A 13 -6.09 8.28 -3.60
C TRP A 13 -7.60 8.25 -3.82
N ARG A 14 -8.08 8.78 -4.96
CA ARG A 14 -9.51 8.69 -5.32
C ARG A 14 -10.01 7.25 -5.41
N TYR A 15 -9.22 6.33 -5.95
CA TYR A 15 -9.59 4.92 -5.99
C TYR A 15 -9.75 4.36 -4.57
N LEU A 16 -8.77 4.60 -3.69
CA LEU A 16 -8.80 4.14 -2.30
C LEU A 16 -9.98 4.76 -1.52
N ASP A 17 -10.18 6.06 -1.65
CA ASP A 17 -11.32 6.76 -1.04
C ASP A 17 -12.65 6.20 -1.56
N GLY A 18 -12.76 5.88 -2.85
CA GLY A 18 -13.96 5.24 -3.40
C GLY A 18 -14.21 3.82 -2.89
N THR A 19 -13.18 3.12 -2.39
CA THR A 19 -13.34 1.80 -1.75
C THR A 19 -13.77 1.88 -0.28
N VAL A 20 -13.52 3.01 0.40
CA VAL A 20 -13.77 3.19 1.85
C VAL A 20 -14.93 4.15 2.12
N SER A 21 -15.01 5.23 1.36
CA SER A 21 -16.05 6.25 1.43
C SER A 21 -17.28 5.72 0.74
N GLY A 22 -18.17 5.17 1.56
CA GLY A 22 -19.45 4.65 1.14
C GLY A 22 -20.27 5.70 0.40
N ASP A 23 -20.58 5.39 -0.86
CA ASP A 23 -22.00 5.35 -1.17
C ASP A 23 -22.60 4.33 -0.18
N PRO A 24 -23.53 4.71 0.71
CA PRO A 24 -24.07 3.82 1.75
C PRO A 24 -24.68 2.51 1.21
N GLY A 25 -24.84 2.36 -0.11
CA GLY A 25 -25.24 1.12 -0.79
C GLY A 25 -24.12 0.22 -1.33
N LYS A 26 -22.84 0.61 -1.30
CA LYS A 26 -21.75 -0.15 -1.94
C LYS A 26 -20.63 -0.52 -0.97
N ALA A 27 -20.79 -1.68 -0.32
CA ALA A 27 -19.70 -2.31 0.43
C ALA A 27 -18.52 -2.66 -0.51
N PRO A 28 -17.27 -2.70 0.00
CA PRO A 28 -16.13 -3.20 -0.76
C PRO A 28 -16.45 -4.57 -1.36
N THR A 29 -16.19 -4.73 -2.64
CA THR A 29 -16.45 -5.99 -3.33
C THR A 29 -15.29 -6.97 -3.14
N ILE A 30 -15.53 -8.25 -3.43
CA ILE A 30 -14.45 -9.25 -3.53
C ILE A 30 -13.41 -8.84 -4.59
N ALA A 31 -13.84 -8.15 -5.65
CA ALA A 31 -12.93 -7.64 -6.68
C ALA A 31 -12.00 -6.55 -6.11
N ASP A 32 -12.54 -5.62 -5.31
CA ASP A 32 -11.73 -4.57 -4.66
C ASP A 32 -10.70 -5.19 -3.70
N ALA A 33 -11.12 -6.17 -2.89
CA ALA A 33 -10.23 -6.91 -2.00
C ALA A 33 -9.12 -7.66 -2.76
N ARG A 34 -9.44 -8.28 -3.90
CA ARG A 34 -8.46 -8.96 -4.77
C ARG A 34 -7.46 -7.96 -5.37
N THR A 35 -7.93 -6.82 -5.85
CA THR A 35 -7.09 -5.76 -6.41
C THR A 35 -6.12 -5.22 -5.37
N LEU A 36 -6.61 -4.88 -4.17
CA LEU A 36 -5.77 -4.41 -3.07
C LEU A 36 -4.75 -5.47 -2.63
N SER A 37 -5.17 -6.73 -2.54
CA SER A 37 -4.27 -7.85 -2.22
C SER A 37 -3.17 -8.03 -3.28
N ALA A 38 -3.51 -7.90 -4.57
CA ALA A 38 -2.54 -7.99 -5.66
C ALA A 38 -1.54 -6.83 -5.63
N ALA A 39 -2.01 -5.60 -5.39
CA ALA A 39 -1.18 -4.41 -5.27
C ALA A 39 -0.17 -4.55 -4.12
N TRP A 40 -0.62 -5.01 -2.93
CA TRP A 40 0.27 -5.26 -1.80
C TRP A 40 1.30 -6.35 -2.07
N ARG A 41 0.90 -7.46 -2.70
CA ARG A 41 1.87 -8.50 -3.11
C ARG A 41 2.92 -7.97 -4.09
N ALA A 42 2.53 -7.09 -5.00
CA ALA A 42 3.47 -6.47 -5.93
C ALA A 42 4.47 -5.54 -5.21
N LEU A 43 3.98 -4.72 -4.26
CA LEU A 43 4.84 -3.88 -3.42
C LEU A 43 5.83 -4.71 -2.60
N LEU A 44 5.37 -5.78 -1.93
CA LEU A 44 6.25 -6.64 -1.12
C LEU A 44 7.33 -7.31 -1.97
N ARG A 45 7.00 -7.78 -3.18
CA ARG A 45 8.01 -8.35 -4.11
C ARG A 45 8.99 -7.32 -4.63
N LEU A 46 8.53 -6.11 -4.94
CA LEU A 46 9.40 -5.03 -5.40
C LEU A 46 10.40 -4.63 -4.32
N HIS A 47 9.97 -4.75 -3.06
CA HIS A 47 10.74 -4.47 -1.86
C HIS A 47 11.27 -5.74 -1.19
N ASP A 48 11.67 -6.73 -2.00
CA ASP A 48 12.26 -7.98 -1.52
C ASP A 48 13.24 -7.70 -0.38
N ALA A 49 12.94 -8.26 0.78
CA ALA A 49 13.62 -7.98 2.04
C ALA A 49 14.27 -9.26 2.53
N GLU A 50 15.22 -9.77 1.75
CA GLU A 50 16.14 -10.77 2.26
C GLU A 50 16.92 -10.13 3.43
N GLY A 51 16.70 -10.63 4.64
CA GLY A 51 17.39 -10.14 5.85
C GLY A 51 16.91 -8.80 6.42
N GLY A 52 15.77 -8.27 5.95
CA GLY A 52 15.21 -7.01 6.47
C GLY A 52 15.78 -5.74 5.82
N GLU A 53 16.73 -5.89 4.91
CA GLU A 53 17.31 -4.78 4.13
C GLU A 53 16.68 -4.75 2.73
N CYS A 54 16.22 -3.57 2.30
CA CYS A 54 15.64 -3.37 0.96
C CYS A 54 16.50 -2.38 0.18
N ALA A 55 17.09 -2.81 -0.92
CA ALA A 55 17.95 -1.96 -1.76
C ALA A 55 17.25 -0.71 -2.32
N ARG A 56 15.92 -0.73 -2.42
CA ARG A 56 15.10 0.40 -2.89
C ARG A 56 14.78 1.41 -1.81
N CYS A 57 14.92 1.04 -0.54
CA CYS A 57 14.71 1.94 0.57
C CYS A 57 16.08 2.39 1.10
N GLN A 58 16.41 3.66 0.95
CA GLN A 58 17.50 4.26 1.71
C GLN A 58 17.12 4.16 3.19
N ARG A 59 17.71 3.20 3.92
CA ARG A 59 17.47 2.84 5.34
C ARG A 59 16.26 3.54 5.95
N GLY A 60 15.10 2.90 5.93
CA GLY A 60 13.91 3.42 6.59
C GLY A 60 14.11 3.64 8.08
N HIS A 61 13.15 4.29 8.75
CA HIS A 61 13.22 4.56 10.18
C HIS A 61 13.56 3.28 10.97
N ALA A 62 14.55 3.30 11.85
CA ALA A 62 15.04 2.12 12.59
C ALA A 62 15.61 0.96 11.73
N GLY A 63 16.12 1.23 10.52
CA GLY A 63 16.87 0.25 9.73
C GLY A 63 16.04 -0.81 9.02
N SER A 64 14.72 -0.64 8.94
CA SER A 64 13.81 -1.55 8.21
C SER A 64 13.13 -0.86 7.04
N CYS A 65 12.78 -1.63 6.02
CA CYS A 65 12.07 -1.15 4.83
C CYS A 65 10.69 -0.57 5.18
N THR A 66 10.41 0.69 4.78
CA THR A 66 9.15 1.39 5.08
C THR A 66 7.92 0.62 4.60
N VAL A 67 7.98 -0.05 3.43
CA VAL A 67 6.87 -0.86 2.93
C VAL A 67 6.55 -2.02 3.86
N TRP A 68 7.58 -2.70 4.38
CA TRP A 68 7.42 -3.78 5.36
C TRP A 68 6.91 -3.27 6.72
N GLN A 69 7.34 -2.08 7.15
CA GLN A 69 6.82 -1.47 8.37
C GLN A 69 5.30 -1.23 8.28
N VAL A 70 4.83 -0.66 7.17
CA VAL A 70 3.40 -0.45 6.94
C VAL A 70 2.66 -1.79 6.87
N ALA A 71 3.21 -2.77 6.14
CA ALA A 71 2.60 -4.10 6.05
C ALA A 71 2.45 -4.76 7.44
N ILE A 72 3.48 -4.69 8.29
CA ILE A 72 3.41 -5.19 9.67
C ILE A 72 2.35 -4.45 10.47
N GLY A 73 2.30 -3.12 10.36
CA GLY A 73 1.30 -2.30 11.04
C GLY A 73 -0.14 -2.69 10.70
N TYR A 74 -0.45 -2.83 9.41
CA TYR A 74 -1.82 -3.03 8.94
C TYR A 74 -2.27 -4.50 8.87
N PHE A 75 -1.40 -5.43 8.50
CA PHE A 75 -1.79 -6.84 8.32
C PHE A 75 -1.52 -7.72 9.54
N VAL A 76 -0.45 -7.43 10.29
CA VAL A 76 -0.03 -8.25 11.45
C VAL A 76 -0.55 -7.66 12.75
N ARG A 77 -0.23 -6.38 13.02
CA ARG A 77 -0.62 -5.71 14.27
C ARG A 77 -2.08 -5.31 14.28
N ARG A 78 -2.63 -4.99 13.10
CA ARG A 78 -3.99 -4.49 12.85
C ARG A 78 -4.29 -3.24 13.71
N PRO A 79 -4.25 -2.02 13.15
CA PRO A 79 -4.64 -0.85 13.91
C PRO A 79 -6.09 -1.00 14.44
N PRO A 80 -6.40 -0.41 15.61
CA PRO A 80 -7.76 -0.41 16.16
C PRO A 80 -8.77 0.22 15.21
#